data_AF-A0A7R9UKK1-F1
#
_entry.id   AF-A0A7R9UKK1-F1
#
_cell.length_a   1.000
_cell.length_b   1.000
_cell.length_c   1.000
_cell.angle_alpha   90.00
_cell.angle_beta   90.00
_cell.angle_gamma   90.00
#
_symmetry.space_group_name_H-M   'P 1'
#
loop_
_entity.id
_entity.type
_entity.pdbx_description
1 polymer ?
#
loop_
_entity_poly.entity_id
_entity_poly.type
_entity_poly.pdbx_seq_one_letter_code
_entity_poly.pdbx_strand_id
1 'polypeptide(L)'
;QFFMAAALPPSRAMRAAALLVAASVLGCGASERCAGIEKKFPRSGSVVCCPAACGTCGGARCSKAPVPDAQSSCCPSPIVRAGRQCAANDPGPCLIKKAGDPTCSTGVVHADNKHCFPAACGDDAGVEPNCASAPGGRKMCCAPSRRKEADAPRECGKVDPPCVLAQPAASPARA
;
A
#
# COMPACT_ATOMS: atom_id res chain seq x y z
N GLN A 1 -1.18 -5.75 -72.64
CA GLN A 1 0.28 -5.60 -72.53
C GLN A 1 0.55 -4.33 -71.71
N PHE A 2 1.31 -4.49 -70.60
CA PHE A 2 2.05 -3.48 -69.81
C PHE A 2 1.29 -2.38 -69.03
N PHE A 3 1.20 -2.53 -67.69
CA PHE A 3 1.99 -1.87 -66.60
C PHE A 3 1.37 -0.51 -66.17
N MET A 4 0.73 -0.39 -65.00
CA MET A 4 1.24 -0.23 -63.62
C MET A 4 1.36 1.24 -63.16
N ALA A 5 0.88 1.43 -61.92
CA ALA A 5 1.30 2.42 -60.92
C ALA A 5 0.70 3.84 -60.91
N ALA A 6 -0.19 4.03 -59.92
CA ALA A 6 0.05 4.84 -58.72
C ALA A 6 -0.54 6.27 -58.59
N ALA A 7 -1.00 6.47 -57.34
CA ALA A 7 -1.08 7.70 -56.54
C ALA A 7 -2.34 8.57 -56.65
N LEU A 8 -3.14 8.51 -55.58
CA LEU A 8 -4.21 9.44 -55.22
C LEU A 8 -3.66 10.85 -54.92
N PRO A 9 -4.40 11.90 -55.32
CA PRO A 9 -4.45 13.16 -54.56
C PRO A 9 -5.91 13.67 -54.44
N PRO A 10 -6.17 14.85 -53.85
CA PRO A 10 -5.60 15.50 -52.67
C PRO A 10 -6.73 15.90 -51.67
N SER A 11 -6.37 16.63 -50.60
CA SER A 11 -7.12 17.78 -50.04
C SER A 11 -7.58 17.66 -48.58
N ARG A 12 -7.01 18.59 -47.81
CA ARG A 12 -7.26 18.96 -46.42
C ARG A 12 -8.68 19.54 -46.19
N ALA A 13 -9.04 19.62 -44.91
CA ALA A 13 -10.19 20.32 -44.27
C ALA A 13 -11.50 19.51 -44.26
N MET A 14 -12.15 19.21 -43.13
CA MET A 14 -12.42 19.98 -41.92
C MET A 14 -12.45 19.04 -40.69
N ARG A 15 -11.68 19.28 -39.61
CA ARG A 15 -12.15 19.94 -38.36
C ARG A 15 -13.61 19.65 -37.95
N ALA A 16 -13.78 18.65 -37.08
CA ALA A 16 -14.74 18.64 -35.97
C ALA A 16 -14.18 17.66 -34.91
N ALA A 17 -13.41 18.14 -33.92
CA ALA A 17 -13.95 18.54 -32.61
C ALA A 17 -14.86 17.45 -31.99
N ALA A 18 -14.28 16.29 -31.65
CA ALA A 18 -14.85 15.38 -30.68
C ALA A 18 -13.99 15.45 -29.40
N LEU A 19 -14.65 15.83 -28.32
CA LEU A 19 -14.09 16.23 -27.03
C LEU A 19 -13.32 15.10 -26.32
N LEU A 20 -12.15 15.49 -25.79
CA LEU A 20 -11.52 15.07 -24.53
C LEU A 20 -12.20 13.89 -23.79
N VAL A 21 -11.72 12.67 -24.05
CA VAL A 21 -11.80 11.59 -23.05
C VAL A 21 -10.67 11.82 -22.05
N ALA A 22 -11.00 12.50 -20.97
CA ALA A 22 -10.21 12.52 -19.76
C ALA A 22 -10.14 11.11 -19.16
N ALA A 23 -8.93 10.58 -18.97
CA ALA A 23 -8.57 9.68 -17.87
C ALA A 23 -7.07 9.35 -17.94
N SER A 24 -6.26 10.30 -17.48
CA SER A 24 -4.87 10.05 -17.10
C SER A 24 -4.86 9.14 -15.86
N VAL A 25 -4.93 7.82 -16.06
CA VAL A 25 -4.59 6.82 -15.04
C VAL A 25 -3.32 6.11 -15.47
N LEU A 26 -2.23 6.88 -15.62
CA LEU A 26 -0.92 6.32 -15.32
C LEU A 26 -0.87 6.20 -13.80
N GLY A 27 -1.12 4.98 -13.31
CA GLY A 27 -0.97 4.64 -11.91
C GLY A 27 0.46 4.89 -11.45
N CYS A 28 0.72 6.07 -10.91
CA CYS A 28 1.56 6.14 -9.71
C CYS A 28 0.71 5.53 -8.61
N GLY A 29 1.18 4.43 -8.02
CA GLY A 29 0.61 3.86 -6.80
C GLY A 29 0.78 4.82 -5.63
N ALA A 30 0.11 5.97 -5.69
CA ALA A 30 -0.18 6.79 -4.55
C ALA A 30 -1.42 6.16 -3.91
N SER A 31 -1.31 5.76 -2.65
CA SER A 31 -2.50 5.57 -1.85
C SER A 31 -3.41 6.77 -2.04
N GLU A 32 -4.73 6.57 -2.11
CA GLU A 32 -5.72 7.68 -2.21
C GLU A 32 -5.61 8.68 -1.04
N ARG A 33 -4.70 8.43 -0.10
CA ARG A 33 -4.36 9.22 1.06
C ARG A 33 -3.16 10.14 0.87
N CYS A 34 -2.34 9.97 -0.16
CA CYS A 34 -1.15 10.80 -0.36
C CYS A 34 -1.18 11.49 -1.72
N ALA A 35 -1.21 12.82 -1.72
CA ALA A 35 -1.01 13.64 -2.91
C ALA A 35 0.48 13.96 -3.17
N GLY A 36 1.38 13.44 -2.32
CA GLY A 36 2.82 13.69 -2.35
C GLY A 36 3.66 12.47 -2.76
N ILE A 37 4.86 12.36 -2.18
CA ILE A 37 5.82 11.29 -2.42
C ILE A 37 5.68 10.24 -1.33
N GLU A 38 5.26 9.03 -1.71
CA GLU A 38 5.18 7.90 -0.79
C GLU A 38 6.53 7.19 -0.62
N LYS A 39 6.89 6.89 0.63
CA LYS A 39 8.08 6.10 0.92
C LYS A 39 7.86 5.12 2.06
N LYS A 40 8.11 3.83 1.79
CA LYS A 40 8.25 2.82 2.83
C LYS A 40 9.58 3.01 3.56
N PHE A 41 9.51 3.17 4.88
CA PHE A 41 10.67 3.35 5.75
C PHE A 41 11.09 2.00 6.34
N PRO A 42 12.24 1.43 5.94
CA PRO A 42 12.60 0.05 6.28
C PRO A 42 12.90 -0.17 7.76
N ARG A 43 13.27 0.87 8.51
CA ARG A 43 13.56 0.74 9.94
C ARG A 43 12.32 0.52 10.80
N SER A 44 11.17 1.09 10.42
CA SER A 44 9.92 0.99 11.19
C SER A 44 8.81 0.24 10.45
N GLY A 45 9.01 -0.10 9.17
CA GLY A 45 7.99 -0.70 8.31
C GLY A 45 6.88 0.27 7.90
N SER A 46 6.87 1.49 8.45
CA SER A 46 5.85 2.52 8.21
C SER A 46 5.97 3.10 6.80
N VAL A 47 4.84 3.44 6.19
CA VAL A 47 4.80 4.20 4.93
C VAL A 47 4.52 5.67 5.27
N VAL A 48 5.36 6.57 4.76
CA VAL A 48 5.22 8.01 4.95
C VAL A 48 4.84 8.68 3.64
N CYS A 49 4.03 9.73 3.73
CA CYS A 49 3.75 10.67 2.66
C CYS A 49 4.53 11.95 2.93
N CYS A 50 5.49 12.26 2.06
CA CYS A 50 6.18 13.55 2.06
C CYS A 50 5.53 14.50 1.05
N PRO A 51 5.59 15.82 1.25
CA PRO A 51 5.18 16.77 0.22
C PRO A 51 6.01 16.64 -1.05
N ALA A 52 5.36 16.80 -2.20
CA ALA A 52 6.01 16.73 -3.51
C ALA A 52 7.14 17.76 -3.66
N ALA A 53 7.02 18.90 -2.98
CA ALA A 53 8.03 19.95 -2.93
C ALA A 53 9.37 19.48 -2.33
N CYS A 54 9.39 18.37 -1.57
CA CYS A 54 10.63 17.77 -1.10
C CYS A 54 11.54 17.31 -2.25
N GLY A 55 10.98 16.97 -3.42
CA GLY A 55 11.66 16.32 -4.54
C GLY A 55 12.05 14.87 -4.25
N THR A 56 12.62 14.61 -3.07
CA THR A 56 12.91 13.27 -2.54
C THR A 56 12.41 13.13 -1.11
N CYS A 57 11.68 12.06 -0.84
CA CYS A 57 11.22 11.70 0.51
C CYS A 57 12.28 10.83 1.21
N GLY A 58 13.02 11.43 2.15
CA GLY A 58 14.11 10.78 2.90
C GLY A 58 15.50 10.91 2.27
N GLY A 59 16.46 10.13 2.79
CA GLY A 59 17.87 10.17 2.43
C GLY A 59 18.75 11.02 3.38
N ALA A 60 20.07 10.96 3.21
CA ALA A 60 21.03 11.62 4.10
C ALA A 60 20.96 13.16 4.09
N ARG A 61 20.25 13.73 3.08
CA ARG A 61 20.12 15.17 2.84
C ARG A 61 18.66 15.63 2.87
N CYS A 62 17.73 14.83 3.41
CA CYS A 62 16.31 15.19 3.48
C CYS A 62 16.05 16.53 4.20
N SER A 63 16.90 16.90 5.16
CA SER A 63 16.83 18.17 5.89
C SER A 63 17.34 19.38 5.12
N LYS A 64 17.94 19.17 3.93
CA LYS A 64 18.43 20.23 3.05
C LYS A 64 17.55 20.41 1.80
N ALA A 65 16.37 19.80 1.78
CA ALA A 65 15.42 20.02 0.69
C ALA A 65 15.03 21.51 0.61
N PRO A 66 14.74 22.04 -0.59
CA PRO A 66 14.41 23.45 -0.81
C PRO A 66 12.97 23.79 -0.39
N VAL A 67 12.58 23.38 0.81
CA VAL A 67 11.26 23.64 1.40
C VAL A 67 11.40 24.11 2.84
N PRO A 68 10.46 24.94 3.33
CA PRO A 68 10.41 25.27 4.74
C PRO A 68 10.26 24.01 5.57
N ASP A 69 10.96 23.97 6.71
CA ASP A 69 10.92 22.84 7.64
C ASP A 69 11.24 21.48 7.01
N ALA A 70 12.11 21.44 5.99
CA ALA A 70 12.53 20.22 5.29
C ALA A 70 12.92 19.08 6.24
N GLN A 71 13.53 19.43 7.37
CA GLN A 71 13.94 18.47 8.38
C GLN A 71 12.74 17.75 9.02
N SER A 72 11.59 18.39 9.19
CA SER A 72 10.36 17.79 9.74
C SER A 72 9.41 17.27 8.66
N SER A 73 9.48 17.83 7.45
CA SER A 73 8.53 17.57 6.37
C SER A 73 9.01 16.55 5.33
N CYS A 74 10.32 16.42 5.12
CA CYS A 74 10.92 15.53 4.12
C CYS A 74 11.70 14.36 4.73
N CYS A 75 12.04 14.43 6.02
CA CYS A 75 12.73 13.35 6.70
C CYS A 75 11.75 12.38 7.38
N PRO A 76 11.83 11.07 7.09
CA PRO A 76 10.88 10.10 7.63
C PRO A 76 10.90 9.99 9.16
N SER A 77 12.07 10.12 9.81
CA SER A 77 12.18 9.97 11.27
C SER A 77 11.27 10.95 12.06
N PRO A 78 11.32 12.27 11.82
CA PRO A 78 10.41 13.21 12.49
C PRO A 78 8.95 13.06 12.07
N ILE A 79 8.66 12.68 10.82
CA ILE A 79 7.27 12.43 10.37
C ILE A 79 6.67 11.25 11.14
N VAL A 80 7.44 10.16 11.29
CA VAL A 80 7.03 8.99 12.07
C VAL A 80 6.84 9.37 13.55
N ARG A 81 7.75 10.17 14.11
CA ARG A 81 7.64 10.65 15.49
C ARG A 81 6.42 11.56 15.72
N ALA A 82 6.07 12.37 14.72
CA ALA A 82 4.89 13.23 14.78
C ALA A 82 3.57 12.43 14.78
N GLY A 83 3.57 11.22 14.19
CA GLY A 83 2.43 10.30 14.26
C GLY A 83 1.15 10.76 13.54
N ARG A 84 1.18 11.91 12.85
CA ARG A 84 0.04 12.45 12.10
C ARG A 84 -0.32 11.51 10.96
N GLN A 85 -1.59 11.19 10.81
CA GLN A 85 -2.08 10.30 9.75
C GLN A 85 -2.52 11.12 8.54
N CYS A 86 -2.32 10.56 7.35
CA CYS A 86 -2.77 11.19 6.11
C CYS A 86 -4.29 11.11 5.98
N ALA A 87 -4.92 12.25 5.69
CA ALA A 87 -6.29 12.31 5.19
C ALA A 87 -6.35 11.85 3.71
N ALA A 88 -7.53 11.82 3.10
CA ALA A 88 -7.64 11.57 1.66
C ALA A 88 -6.93 12.68 0.87
N ASN A 89 -6.11 12.31 -0.12
CA ASN A 89 -5.31 13.22 -0.95
C ASN A 89 -4.47 14.23 -0.13
N ASP A 90 -3.93 13.81 1.02
CA ASP A 90 -3.14 14.69 1.87
C ASP A 90 -1.77 14.95 1.24
N PRO A 91 -1.31 16.20 1.12
CA PRO A 91 0.00 16.50 0.55
C PRO A 91 1.17 16.06 1.45
N GLY A 92 0.92 15.62 2.69
CA GLY A 92 1.97 15.34 3.68
C GLY A 92 2.48 16.63 4.35
N PRO A 93 3.35 16.53 5.36
CA PRO A 93 3.97 15.31 5.91
C PRO A 93 3.02 14.51 6.80
N CYS A 94 2.86 13.21 6.53
CA CYS A 94 2.05 12.31 7.36
C CYS A 94 2.42 10.84 7.19
N LEU A 95 1.95 10.01 8.12
CA LEU A 95 1.95 8.57 8.04
C LEU A 95 0.76 8.11 7.19
N ILE A 96 1.07 7.38 6.12
CA ILE A 96 0.06 6.59 5.45
C ILE A 96 -0.16 5.39 6.34
N LYS A 97 -1.23 5.43 7.12
CA LYS A 97 -1.82 4.19 7.59
C LYS A 97 -2.22 3.43 6.35
N LYS A 98 -1.50 2.34 6.06
CA LYS A 98 -2.19 1.22 5.43
C LYS A 98 -3.44 1.02 6.27
N ALA A 99 -4.60 1.16 5.65
CA ALA A 99 -5.77 0.52 6.23
C ALA A 99 -5.29 -0.91 6.48
N GLY A 100 -5.42 -1.40 7.71
CA GLY A 100 -5.24 -2.83 7.87
C GLY A 100 -6.17 -3.54 6.89
N ASP A 101 -5.93 -4.81 6.66
CA ASP A 101 -6.71 -5.61 5.74
C ASP A 101 -7.81 -6.38 6.52
N PRO A 102 -8.92 -5.73 6.97
CA PRO A 102 -9.91 -6.36 7.84
C PRO A 102 -10.58 -7.58 7.20
N THR A 103 -10.47 -7.73 5.88
CA THR A 103 -11.03 -8.81 5.08
C THR A 103 -9.98 -9.81 4.60
N CYS A 104 -8.70 -9.69 5.01
CA CYS A 104 -7.60 -10.51 4.53
C CYS A 104 -7.48 -10.56 2.99
N SER A 105 -7.84 -9.49 2.27
CA SER A 105 -7.82 -9.45 0.81
C SER A 105 -6.42 -9.46 0.20
N THR A 106 -5.40 -9.13 0.99
CA THR A 106 -3.97 -9.14 0.61
C THR A 106 -3.22 -10.36 1.15
N GLY A 107 -3.93 -11.24 1.86
CA GLY A 107 -3.38 -12.39 2.55
C GLY A 107 -4.08 -13.70 2.19
N VAL A 108 -3.79 -14.73 2.97
CA VAL A 108 -4.46 -16.03 2.97
C VAL A 108 -5.11 -16.24 4.32
N VAL A 109 -6.40 -16.56 4.32
CA VAL A 109 -7.17 -16.85 5.53
C VAL A 109 -6.91 -18.28 5.95
N HIS A 110 -6.57 -18.49 7.22
CA HIS A 110 -6.39 -19.81 7.79
C HIS A 110 -7.70 -20.61 7.78
N ALA A 111 -7.60 -21.94 7.86
CA ALA A 111 -8.77 -22.82 7.97
C ALA A 111 -9.70 -22.49 9.15
N ASP A 112 -9.20 -21.83 10.20
CA ASP A 112 -10.02 -21.39 11.35
C ASP A 112 -10.84 -20.10 11.10
N ASN A 113 -10.66 -19.46 9.94
CA ASN A 113 -11.33 -18.23 9.52
C ASN A 113 -11.13 -17.03 10.47
N LYS A 114 -10.13 -17.08 11.35
CA LYS A 114 -9.77 -16.03 12.31
C LYS A 114 -8.40 -15.45 12.04
N HIS A 115 -7.46 -16.25 11.54
CA HIS A 115 -6.12 -15.78 11.24
C HIS A 115 -5.96 -15.43 9.76
N CYS A 116 -5.37 -14.28 9.50
CA CYS A 116 -4.92 -13.87 8.18
C CYS A 116 -3.40 -13.87 8.14
N PHE A 117 -2.84 -14.54 7.13
CA PHE A 117 -1.40 -14.63 6.92
C PHE A 117 -1.00 -13.89 5.63
N PRO A 118 0.26 -13.46 5.50
CA PRO A 118 0.75 -12.90 4.23
C PRO A 118 0.52 -13.89 3.09
N ALA A 119 0.13 -13.41 1.90
CA ALA A 119 -0.05 -14.28 0.74
C ALA A 119 1.22 -15.08 0.37
N ALA A 120 2.39 -14.56 0.73
CA ALA A 120 3.67 -15.25 0.59
C ALA A 120 3.74 -16.58 1.37
N CYS A 121 2.88 -16.80 2.35
CA CYS A 121 2.83 -18.04 3.12
C CYS A 121 2.18 -19.22 2.37
N GLY A 122 1.42 -18.95 1.30
CA GLY A 122 0.70 -19.97 0.53
C GLY A 122 -0.47 -20.60 1.29
N ASP A 123 -1.07 -21.62 0.71
CA ASP A 123 -2.29 -22.25 1.23
C ASP A 123 -2.08 -23.04 2.54
N ASP A 124 -0.85 -23.47 2.82
CA ASP A 124 -0.46 -24.14 4.08
C ASP A 124 -0.11 -23.16 5.22
N ALA A 125 -0.42 -21.88 5.07
CA ALA A 125 -0.24 -20.91 6.14
C ALA A 125 -0.94 -21.40 7.40
N GLY A 126 -0.22 -21.36 8.53
CA GLY A 126 -0.65 -21.77 9.87
C GLY A 126 -0.67 -23.28 10.14
N VAL A 127 -0.44 -24.12 9.12
CA VAL A 127 -0.43 -25.58 9.26
C VAL A 127 0.99 -26.10 9.48
N GLU A 128 1.27 -26.65 10.67
CA GLU A 128 2.54 -27.35 10.91
C GLU A 128 2.56 -28.70 10.17
N PRO A 129 3.74 -29.18 9.70
CA PRO A 129 5.06 -28.55 9.78
C PRO A 129 5.35 -27.56 8.64
N ASN A 130 4.47 -27.51 7.64
CA ASN A 130 4.73 -26.85 6.35
C ASN A 130 4.83 -25.32 6.45
N CYS A 131 4.16 -24.72 7.43
CA CYS A 131 4.22 -23.28 7.67
C CYS A 131 5.63 -22.74 7.98
N ALA A 132 6.55 -23.59 8.49
CA ALA A 132 7.91 -23.18 8.81
C ALA A 132 8.80 -23.03 7.55
N SER A 133 8.47 -23.79 6.51
CA SER A 133 9.17 -23.82 5.22
C SER A 133 8.69 -22.71 4.27
N ALA A 134 7.61 -22.01 4.61
CA ALA A 134 7.02 -20.97 3.79
C ALA A 134 7.89 -19.70 3.73
N PRO A 135 7.80 -18.90 2.64
CA PRO A 135 8.44 -17.59 2.53
C PRO A 135 8.04 -16.66 3.69
N GLY A 136 9.03 -16.23 4.48
CA GLY A 136 8.83 -15.45 5.71
C GLY A 136 9.00 -16.27 7.00
N GLY A 137 9.13 -17.59 6.87
CA GLY A 137 9.46 -18.53 7.93
C GLY A 137 8.39 -18.65 9.03
N ARG A 138 8.69 -19.47 10.04
CA ARG A 138 7.78 -19.80 11.14
C ARG A 138 7.13 -18.59 11.83
N LYS A 139 7.84 -17.46 11.89
CA LYS A 139 7.36 -16.25 12.56
C LYS A 139 6.36 -15.46 11.75
N MET A 140 6.20 -15.69 10.45
CA MET A 140 5.18 -14.99 9.66
C MET A 140 4.05 -15.93 9.29
N CYS A 141 4.37 -17.20 9.01
CA CYS A 141 3.43 -18.12 8.42
C CYS A 141 2.88 -19.17 9.38
N CYS A 142 3.44 -19.40 10.57
CA CYS A 142 2.86 -20.34 11.53
C CYS A 142 1.88 -19.66 12.49
N ALA A 143 0.88 -20.45 12.92
CA ALA A 143 -0.15 -20.04 13.85
C ALA A 143 0.44 -19.49 15.17
N PRO A 144 -0.22 -18.50 15.80
CA PRO A 144 0.30 -17.80 16.97
C PRO A 144 0.42 -18.67 18.23
N SER A 145 -0.09 -19.92 18.23
CA SER A 145 0.03 -20.86 19.36
C SER A 145 1.48 -21.13 19.81
N ARG A 146 2.49 -20.76 19.00
CA ARG A 146 3.92 -20.81 19.37
C ARG A 146 4.62 -19.44 19.43
N ARG A 147 3.91 -18.32 19.27
CA ARG A 147 4.51 -16.99 19.44
C ARG A 147 4.53 -16.67 20.93
N LYS A 148 5.67 -16.20 21.43
CA LYS A 148 5.76 -15.67 22.80
C LYS A 148 4.75 -14.53 22.95
N GLU A 149 4.05 -14.51 24.08
CA GLU A 149 3.00 -13.59 24.55
C GLU A 149 3.24 -12.08 24.30
N ALA A 150 4.44 -11.66 23.91
CA ALA A 150 4.79 -10.27 23.63
C ALA A 150 4.23 -9.73 22.28
N ASP A 151 3.76 -10.60 21.40
CA ASP A 151 3.09 -10.23 20.14
C ASP A 151 1.61 -10.63 20.21
N ALA A 152 0.82 -9.89 20.99
CA ALA A 152 -0.63 -10.05 21.02
C ALA A 152 -1.20 -10.04 19.58
N PRO A 153 -2.24 -10.83 19.27
CA PRO A 153 -2.85 -10.87 17.96
C PRO A 153 -3.31 -9.47 17.56
N ARG A 154 -2.66 -8.89 16.56
CA ARG A 154 -3.01 -7.57 16.05
C ARG A 154 -4.20 -7.72 15.13
N GLU A 155 -5.19 -6.85 15.30
CA GLU A 155 -6.40 -6.89 14.48
C GLU A 155 -6.08 -6.55 13.03
N CYS A 156 -6.61 -7.34 12.10
CA CYS A 156 -6.39 -7.12 10.67
C CYS A 156 -6.90 -5.76 10.21
N GLY A 157 -7.87 -5.13 10.87
CA GLY A 157 -8.28 -3.75 10.54
C GLY A 157 -7.22 -2.67 10.82
N LYS A 158 -6.14 -3.01 11.55
CA LYS A 158 -5.12 -2.04 11.99
C LYS A 158 -3.72 -2.33 11.46
N VAL A 159 -3.44 -3.55 11.00
CA VAL A 159 -2.12 -3.95 10.49
C VAL A 159 -2.24 -4.90 9.30
N ASP A 160 -1.19 -4.95 8.47
CA ASP A 160 -1.02 -6.03 7.49
C ASP A 160 -0.88 -7.38 8.20
N PRO A 161 -1.21 -8.50 7.52
CA PRO A 161 -0.97 -9.82 8.06
C PRO A 161 0.52 -10.08 8.38
N PRO A 162 0.85 -10.91 9.40
CA PRO A 162 -0.06 -11.77 10.14
C PRO A 162 -0.91 -11.02 11.18
N CYS A 163 -2.21 -11.25 11.14
CA CYS A 163 -3.19 -10.56 11.96
C CYS A 163 -4.40 -11.46 12.25
N VAL A 164 -5.20 -11.07 13.24
CA VAL A 164 -6.48 -11.74 13.54
C VAL A 164 -7.61 -10.90 12.99
N LEU A 165 -8.46 -11.51 12.18
CA LEU A 165 -9.67 -10.91 11.68
C LEU A 165 -10.53 -10.53 12.89
N ALA A 166 -10.95 -9.28 12.94
CA ALA A 166 -11.92 -8.87 13.95
C ALA A 166 -13.13 -9.78 13.77
N GLN A 167 -13.43 -10.61 14.78
CA GLN A 167 -14.66 -11.37 14.75
C GLN A 167 -15.78 -10.36 14.50
N PRO A 168 -16.75 -10.63 13.59
CA PRO A 168 -17.92 -9.78 13.50
C PRO A 168 -18.46 -9.69 14.92
N ALA A 169 -18.58 -8.45 15.43
CA ALA A 169 -19.10 -8.19 16.76
C ALA A 169 -20.33 -9.08 16.94
N ALA A 170 -20.25 -10.00 17.90
CA ALA A 170 -21.25 -11.04 18.07
C ALA A 170 -22.64 -10.40 17.93
N SER A 171 -23.45 -10.93 17.01
CA SER A 171 -24.88 -10.66 16.99
C SER A 171 -25.37 -10.71 18.44
N PRO A 172 -26.10 -9.69 18.94
CA PRO A 172 -26.58 -9.73 20.30
C PRO A 172 -27.34 -11.04 20.48
N ALA A 173 -26.91 -11.80 21.49
CA ALA A 173 -27.50 -13.08 21.84
C ALA A 173 -29.01 -12.91 21.89
N ARG A 174 -29.69 -13.71 21.07
CA ARG A 174 -31.15 -13.82 21.05
C ARG A 174 -31.55 -14.36 22.43
N ALA A 175 -32.05 -13.47 23.29
CA ALA A 175 -32.74 -13.81 24.53
C ALA A 175 -34.21 -14.18 24.22
#